data_AF-A0A3D8VCQ7-F1
#
_entry.id   AF-A0A3D8VCQ7-F1
#
_cell.length_a   1.000
_cell.length_b   1.000
_cell.length_c   1.000
_cell.angle_alpha   90.00
_cell.angle_beta   90.00
_cell.angle_gamma   90.00
#
_symmetry.space_group_name_H-M   'P 1'
#
loop_
_entity.id
_entity.type
_entity.pdbx_description
1 polymer ?
#
loop_
_entity_poly.entity_id
_entity_poly.type
_entity_poly.pdbx_seq_one_letter_code
_entity_poly.pdbx_strand_id
1 'polypeptide(L)'
;MPGTTTTPRKAAGAAKQPASKKVARTATTKKPAPSKTAKAVAKKTAPTLLSGGNPQIPKGYGDAPVQAYIDAMPGWKRDAWRRLDTLIEKTIPGVRKAVKWNSPLYGAPGDEGWFLGVHCYTRYIKVSFFRGASLKPMPPGESKMAHVRYLDIHEDEPVDEARFATWLKQASKLPGEKM
;
A
#
# COMPACT_ATOMS: atom_id res chain seq x y z
N MET A 1 2.04 30.07 -43.69
CA MET A 1 1.60 31.46 -43.48
C MET A 1 0.07 31.48 -43.41
N PRO A 2 -0.50 32.29 -42.49
CA PRO A 2 -1.90 32.27 -42.08
C PRO A 2 -2.79 33.10 -43.02
N GLY A 3 -4.13 33.00 -42.92
CA GLY A 3 -5.02 33.90 -43.65
C GLY A 3 -6.51 33.67 -43.44
N THR A 4 -7.04 34.20 -42.35
CA THR A 4 -8.46 34.46 -42.06
C THR A 4 -9.18 35.22 -43.18
N THR A 5 -10.47 34.96 -43.40
CA THR A 5 -11.37 35.87 -44.15
C THR A 5 -12.64 36.19 -43.36
N THR A 6 -13.00 37.47 -43.43
CA THR A 6 -13.96 38.26 -42.67
C THR A 6 -15.39 38.22 -43.23
N THR A 7 -16.37 38.38 -42.33
CA THR A 7 -17.82 38.62 -42.46
C THR A 7 -18.25 39.78 -43.38
N PRO A 8 -19.52 39.79 -43.87
CA PRO A 8 -20.46 40.90 -43.59
C PRO A 8 -21.91 40.41 -43.35
N ARG A 9 -22.71 40.84 -42.35
CA ARG A 9 -23.48 42.08 -42.04
C ARG A 9 -24.87 42.27 -42.73
N LYS A 10 -25.94 42.08 -41.91
CA LYS A 10 -27.22 42.83 -41.68
C LYS A 10 -28.46 42.84 -42.64
N ALA A 11 -29.61 42.50 -41.99
CA ALA A 11 -30.91 43.23 -41.86
C ALA A 11 -31.89 43.30 -43.07
N ALA A 12 -33.25 43.29 -43.00
CA ALA A 12 -34.28 43.39 -41.95
C ALA A 12 -35.71 42.95 -42.45
N GLY A 13 -36.63 42.61 -41.51
CA GLY A 13 -38.10 42.84 -41.52
C GLY A 13 -39.00 41.87 -42.34
N ALA A 14 -40.26 41.52 -42.00
CA ALA A 14 -41.16 41.83 -40.89
C ALA A 14 -42.42 40.89 -40.89
N ALA A 15 -42.92 40.58 -39.68
CA ALA A 15 -44.33 40.48 -39.21
C ALA A 15 -45.38 39.47 -39.82
N LYS A 16 -45.92 38.56 -38.99
CA LYS A 16 -47.24 38.66 -38.29
C LYS A 16 -47.72 37.31 -37.69
N GLN A 17 -48.17 37.37 -36.43
CA GLN A 17 -48.95 36.40 -35.62
C GLN A 17 -50.47 36.61 -35.84
N PRO A 18 -51.42 35.72 -35.40
CA PRO A 18 -51.92 35.67 -33.99
C PRO A 18 -52.43 34.28 -33.47
N ALA A 19 -52.30 33.96 -32.16
CA ALA A 19 -53.33 33.97 -31.07
C ALA A 19 -53.99 32.57 -30.82
N SER A 20 -54.30 32.06 -29.61
CA SER A 20 -54.31 32.43 -28.18
C SER A 20 -54.44 31.12 -27.36
N LYS A 21 -54.07 30.96 -26.08
CA LYS A 21 -54.69 31.52 -24.86
C LYS A 21 -53.83 31.22 -23.62
N LYS A 22 -53.97 32.10 -22.64
CA LYS A 22 -53.25 32.23 -21.36
C LYS A 22 -54.11 31.67 -20.22
N VAL A 23 -53.52 30.94 -19.25
CA VAL A 23 -54.00 30.87 -17.85
C VAL A 23 -52.79 30.79 -16.91
N ALA A 24 -52.89 31.42 -15.74
CA ALA A 24 -51.82 31.91 -14.88
C ALA A 24 -51.54 31.08 -13.61
N ARG A 25 -50.36 31.37 -13.00
CA ARG A 25 -49.90 31.13 -11.60
C ARG A 25 -49.64 29.65 -11.23
N THR A 26 -48.58 29.27 -10.51
CA THR A 26 -47.95 29.91 -9.33
C THR A 26 -46.51 29.38 -9.14
N ALA A 27 -45.66 30.21 -8.55
CA ALA A 27 -44.25 29.93 -8.27
C ALA A 27 -44.02 28.82 -7.22
N THR A 28 -43.01 27.97 -7.44
CA THR A 28 -42.26 27.31 -6.36
C THR A 28 -40.76 27.42 -6.65
N THR A 29 -40.08 28.21 -5.82
CA THR A 29 -38.63 28.40 -5.80
C THR A 29 -37.93 27.12 -5.34
N LYS A 30 -37.21 26.44 -6.24
CA LYS A 30 -36.23 25.41 -5.86
C LYS A 30 -34.97 26.10 -5.33
N LYS A 31 -34.76 25.98 -4.01
CA LYS A 31 -33.53 26.34 -3.30
C LYS A 31 -32.34 25.53 -3.85
N PRO A 32 -31.24 26.17 -4.31
CA PRO A 32 -30.05 25.43 -4.68
C PRO A 32 -29.36 24.89 -3.41
N ALA A 33 -29.02 23.60 -3.43
CA ALA A 33 -28.28 22.95 -2.36
C ALA A 33 -26.84 23.53 -2.29
N PRO A 34 -26.31 23.82 -1.10
CA PRO A 34 -24.97 24.36 -0.98
C PRO A 34 -23.91 23.30 -1.30
N SER A 35 -23.10 23.59 -2.32
CA SER A 35 -21.84 22.91 -2.60
C SER A 35 -20.94 22.97 -1.36
N LYS A 36 -20.68 21.82 -0.73
CA LYS A 36 -19.66 21.67 0.30
C LYS A 36 -18.37 21.16 -0.33
N THR A 37 -17.64 22.04 -1.00
CA THR A 37 -16.17 21.91 -1.09
C THR A 37 -15.59 22.23 0.29
N ALA A 38 -15.58 21.24 1.17
CA ALA A 38 -14.77 21.26 2.37
C ALA A 38 -13.60 20.29 2.14
N LYS A 39 -12.40 20.85 1.92
CA LYS A 39 -11.13 20.13 2.02
C LYS A 39 -11.06 19.54 3.43
N ALA A 40 -11.37 18.26 3.55
CA ALA A 40 -11.09 17.51 4.76
C ALA A 40 -9.57 17.31 4.82
N VAL A 41 -8.91 18.04 5.71
CA VAL A 41 -7.58 17.66 6.18
C VAL A 41 -7.75 16.29 6.82
N ALA A 42 -7.36 15.23 6.10
CA ALA A 42 -7.45 13.87 6.59
C ALA A 42 -6.58 13.77 7.85
N LYS A 43 -7.21 13.74 9.02
CA LYS A 43 -6.57 13.20 10.22
C LYS A 43 -6.08 11.81 9.84
N LYS A 44 -4.78 11.56 9.94
CA LYS A 44 -4.19 10.23 9.75
C LYS A 44 -4.71 9.34 10.88
N THR A 45 -5.90 8.78 10.71
CA THR A 45 -6.42 7.75 11.61
C THR A 45 -5.50 6.54 11.45
N ALA A 46 -4.99 6.01 12.57
CA ALA A 46 -4.15 4.82 12.55
C ALA A 46 -4.90 3.68 11.81
N PRO A 47 -4.21 2.84 11.02
CA PRO A 47 -4.85 1.75 10.29
C PRO A 47 -5.60 0.81 11.22
N THR A 48 -6.71 0.26 10.73
CA THR A 48 -7.45 -0.79 11.44
C THR A 48 -6.55 -2.01 11.65
N LEU A 49 -6.60 -2.62 12.83
CA LEU A 49 -5.92 -3.88 13.10
C LEU A 49 -6.91 -5.03 12.88
N LEU A 50 -6.48 -6.06 12.16
CA LEU A 50 -7.23 -7.31 12.03
C LEU A 50 -7.18 -8.11 13.33
N SER A 51 -7.99 -9.17 13.41
CA SER A 51 -7.85 -10.17 14.46
C SER A 51 -6.40 -10.69 14.51
N GLY A 52 -5.83 -10.76 15.71
CA GLY A 52 -4.42 -11.10 15.89
C GLY A 52 -3.45 -9.92 15.84
N GLY A 53 -3.94 -8.68 15.67
CA GLY A 53 -3.09 -7.48 15.72
C GLY A 53 -2.31 -7.17 14.45
N ASN A 54 -2.66 -7.82 13.32
CA ASN A 54 -2.06 -7.54 12.02
C ASN A 54 -2.59 -6.20 11.44
N PRO A 55 -1.74 -5.20 11.16
CA PRO A 55 -2.18 -3.96 10.53
C PRO A 55 -2.85 -4.18 9.18
N GLN A 56 -4.00 -3.55 8.96
CA GLN A 56 -4.71 -3.60 7.67
C GLN A 56 -4.21 -2.49 6.75
N ILE A 57 -3.35 -2.85 5.79
CA ILE A 57 -2.76 -1.94 4.80
C ILE A 57 -3.17 -2.38 3.40
N PRO A 58 -3.68 -1.46 2.56
CA PRO A 58 -3.98 -1.76 1.16
C PRO A 58 -2.77 -2.31 0.41
N LYS A 59 -3.03 -3.11 -0.63
CA LYS A 59 -1.97 -3.58 -1.53
C LYS A 59 -1.21 -2.38 -2.10
N GLY A 60 0.11 -2.42 -2.05
CA GLY A 60 0.97 -1.38 -2.58
C GLY A 60 2.38 -1.89 -2.83
N TYR A 61 3.10 -1.22 -3.72
CA TYR A 61 4.51 -1.51 -4.03
C TYR A 61 5.39 -0.35 -3.57
N GLY A 62 6.65 -0.64 -3.28
CA GLY A 62 7.63 0.31 -2.75
C GLY A 62 7.65 0.35 -1.23
N ASP A 63 8.44 1.27 -0.70
CA ASP A 63 8.69 1.39 0.73
C ASP A 63 7.51 1.99 1.51
N ALA A 64 6.84 2.99 0.96
CA ALA A 64 5.72 3.68 1.62
C ALA A 64 4.64 2.76 2.23
N PRO A 65 4.09 1.74 1.53
CA PRO A 65 3.11 0.83 2.13
C PRO A 65 3.71 -0.04 3.24
N VAL A 66 4.99 -0.41 3.14
CA VAL A 66 5.67 -1.17 4.19
C VAL A 66 5.89 -0.28 5.41
N GLN A 67 6.36 0.97 5.27
CA GLN A 67 6.48 1.89 6.40
C GLN A 67 5.13 2.16 7.09
N ALA A 68 4.05 2.31 6.31
CA ALA A 68 2.70 2.44 6.87
C ALA A 68 2.28 1.21 7.69
N TYR A 69 2.68 0.00 7.26
CA TYR A 69 2.47 -1.23 8.00
C TYR A 69 3.28 -1.25 9.31
N ILE A 70 4.56 -0.84 9.26
CA ILE A 70 5.45 -0.76 10.43
C ILE A 70 4.91 0.23 11.46
N ASP A 71 4.54 1.43 11.02
CA ASP A 71 4.00 2.49 11.89
C ASP A 71 2.74 2.04 12.62
N ALA A 72 1.94 1.19 11.98
CA ALA A 72 0.71 0.65 12.51
C ALA A 72 0.88 -0.61 13.37
N MET A 73 2.07 -1.21 13.42
CA MET A 73 2.32 -2.37 14.28
C MET A 73 2.10 -2.00 15.77
N PRO A 74 1.44 -2.87 16.56
CA PRO A 74 1.15 -2.59 17.95
C PRO A 74 2.36 -2.83 18.87
N GLY A 75 2.54 -1.94 19.85
CA GLY A 75 3.51 -2.10 20.94
C GLY A 75 4.96 -2.24 20.48
N TRP A 76 5.69 -3.16 21.12
CA TRP A 76 7.11 -3.44 20.85
C TRP A 76 7.40 -3.88 19.40
N LYS A 77 6.39 -4.43 18.70
CA LYS A 77 6.55 -4.99 17.36
C LYS A 77 6.98 -3.93 16.34
N ARG A 78 6.46 -2.71 16.48
CA ARG A 78 6.85 -1.58 15.63
C ARG A 78 8.34 -1.31 15.72
N ASP A 79 8.87 -1.19 16.93
CA ASP A 79 10.26 -0.80 17.13
C ASP A 79 11.20 -1.96 16.78
N ALA A 80 10.82 -3.20 17.12
CA ALA A 80 11.55 -4.39 16.72
C ALA A 80 11.61 -4.53 15.19
N TRP A 81 10.48 -4.42 14.50
CA TRP A 81 10.46 -4.56 13.04
C TRP A 81 11.10 -3.38 12.33
N ARG A 82 10.99 -2.14 12.84
CA ARG A 82 11.69 -0.99 12.26
C ARG A 82 13.20 -1.18 12.24
N ARG A 83 13.78 -1.77 13.30
CA ARG A 83 15.21 -2.11 13.35
C ARG A 83 15.57 -3.15 12.28
N LEU A 84 14.77 -4.20 12.15
CA LEU A 84 14.98 -5.24 11.15
C LEU A 84 14.78 -4.74 9.71
N ASP A 85 13.80 -3.89 9.47
CA ASP A 85 13.59 -3.26 8.16
C ASP A 85 14.79 -2.41 7.74
N THR A 86 15.33 -1.62 8.67
CA THR A 86 16.58 -0.86 8.47
C THR A 86 17.76 -1.80 8.18
N LEU A 87 17.85 -2.94 8.88
CA LEU A 87 18.88 -3.94 8.64
C LEU A 87 18.73 -4.59 7.26
N ILE A 88 17.50 -4.82 6.79
CA ILE A 88 17.24 -5.35 5.45
C ILE A 88 17.75 -4.39 4.38
N GLU A 89 17.41 -3.11 4.47
CA GLU A 89 17.87 -2.09 3.52
C GLU A 89 19.39 -1.95 3.49
N LYS A 90 20.03 -1.97 4.67
CA LYS A 90 21.50 -1.92 4.78
C LYS A 90 22.17 -3.16 4.18
N THR A 91 21.56 -4.33 4.36
CA THR A 91 22.13 -5.60 3.89
C THR A 91 21.95 -5.79 2.39
N ILE A 92 20.85 -5.29 1.83
CA ILE A 92 20.49 -5.45 0.42
C ILE A 92 20.11 -4.06 -0.14
N PRO A 93 21.08 -3.27 -0.59
CA PRO A 93 20.79 -1.99 -1.25
C PRO A 93 19.87 -2.20 -2.45
N GLY A 94 18.81 -1.40 -2.55
CA GLY A 94 17.82 -1.53 -3.62
C GLY A 94 16.82 -2.69 -3.45
N VAL A 95 16.70 -3.26 -2.23
CA VAL A 95 15.67 -4.24 -1.90
C VAL A 95 14.28 -3.74 -2.33
N ARG A 96 13.53 -4.63 -2.99
CA ARG A 96 12.15 -4.33 -3.40
C ARG A 96 11.22 -4.63 -2.25
N LYS A 97 10.27 -3.74 -2.02
CA LYS A 97 9.26 -3.87 -0.96
C LYS A 97 7.85 -3.83 -1.54
N ALA A 98 6.93 -4.53 -0.90
CA ALA A 98 5.51 -4.44 -1.21
C ALA A 98 4.66 -4.88 -0.01
N VAL A 99 3.41 -4.47 0.01
CA VAL A 99 2.36 -5.12 0.81
C VAL A 99 1.41 -5.82 -0.14
N LYS A 100 1.24 -7.13 0.02
CA LYS A 100 0.29 -7.94 -0.74
C LYS A 100 -0.44 -8.89 0.21
N TRP A 101 -1.75 -9.08 -0.01
CA TRP A 101 -2.62 -9.86 0.87
C TRP A 101 -2.45 -9.51 2.36
N ASN A 102 -2.27 -8.22 2.64
CA ASN A 102 -2.04 -7.69 3.97
C ASN A 102 -0.77 -8.20 4.71
N SER A 103 0.26 -8.54 3.94
CA SER A 103 1.58 -8.94 4.46
C SER A 103 2.68 -8.18 3.73
N PRO A 104 3.65 -7.59 4.44
CA PRO A 104 4.87 -7.07 3.83
C PRO A 104 5.68 -8.19 3.17
N LEU A 105 6.22 -7.90 1.99
CA LEU A 105 7.06 -8.76 1.19
C LEU A 105 8.34 -8.01 0.78
N TYR A 106 9.45 -8.74 0.77
CA TYR A 106 10.77 -8.25 0.38
C TYR A 106 11.34 -9.13 -0.73
N GLY A 107 11.84 -8.48 -1.78
CA GLY A 107 12.38 -9.11 -2.99
C GLY A 107 13.77 -8.59 -3.32
N ALA A 108 14.59 -9.43 -3.94
CA ALA A 108 15.93 -9.05 -4.36
C ALA A 108 15.88 -7.98 -5.47
N PRO A 109 16.89 -7.10 -5.58
CA PRO A 109 17.01 -6.20 -6.72
C PRO A 109 17.20 -7.02 -8.01
N GLY A 110 16.44 -6.69 -9.06
CA GLY A 110 16.55 -7.34 -10.37
C GLY A 110 15.88 -8.71 -10.52
N ASP A 111 15.35 -9.32 -9.45
CA ASP A 111 14.44 -10.47 -9.53
C ASP A 111 13.00 -9.96 -9.49
N GLU A 112 12.02 -10.68 -10.05
CA GLU A 112 10.60 -10.40 -9.87
C GLU A 112 10.00 -11.08 -8.63
N GLY A 113 10.65 -12.11 -8.09
CA GLY A 113 10.20 -12.87 -6.93
C GLY A 113 10.48 -12.22 -5.56
N TRP A 114 9.85 -12.80 -4.53
CA TRP A 114 9.98 -12.40 -3.12
C TRP A 114 10.78 -13.46 -2.38
N PHE A 115 11.68 -13.07 -1.47
CA PHE A 115 12.44 -14.02 -0.65
C PHE A 115 12.00 -14.06 0.80
N LEU A 116 11.35 -12.99 1.27
CA LEU A 116 10.91 -12.83 2.66
C LEU A 116 9.49 -12.25 2.73
N GLY A 117 8.67 -12.82 3.60
CA GLY A 117 7.35 -12.30 3.96
C GLY A 117 7.18 -12.13 5.47
N VAL A 118 6.30 -11.22 5.87
CA VAL A 118 6.11 -10.84 7.28
C VAL A 118 4.65 -10.92 7.64
N HIS A 119 4.37 -11.42 8.83
CA HIS A 119 3.03 -11.39 9.39
C HIS A 119 3.05 -11.06 10.88
N CYS A 120 2.28 -10.07 11.29
CA CYS A 120 2.14 -9.68 12.69
C CYS A 120 1.06 -10.52 13.38
N TYR A 121 1.43 -11.30 14.39
CA TYR A 121 0.52 -12.05 15.26
C TYR A 121 0.40 -11.38 16.64
N THR A 122 -0.53 -11.84 17.47
CA THR A 122 -0.76 -11.24 18.80
C THR A 122 0.50 -11.30 19.65
N ARG A 123 1.20 -12.44 19.64
CA ARG A 123 2.32 -12.73 20.55
C ARG A 123 3.71 -12.58 19.92
N TYR A 124 3.81 -12.58 18.59
CA TYR A 124 5.08 -12.61 17.89
C TYR A 124 4.96 -12.00 16.48
N ILE A 125 6.09 -11.72 15.85
CA ILE A 125 6.16 -11.40 14.41
C ILE A 125 6.68 -12.64 13.70
N LYS A 126 5.94 -13.14 12.72
CA LYS A 126 6.38 -14.26 11.88
C LYS A 126 7.13 -13.74 10.68
N VAL A 127 8.37 -14.17 10.52
CA VAL A 127 9.17 -13.96 9.31
C VAL A 127 9.21 -15.26 8.53
N SER A 128 8.82 -15.20 7.27
CA SER A 128 8.78 -16.34 6.35
C SER A 128 9.88 -16.21 5.33
N PHE A 129 10.87 -17.11 5.37
CA PHE A 129 11.88 -17.24 4.32
C PHE A 129 11.41 -18.26 3.30
N PHE A 130 11.10 -17.81 2.09
CA PHE A 130 10.50 -18.70 1.08
C PHE A 130 11.47 -19.79 0.61
N ARG A 131 12.77 -19.50 0.56
CA ARG A 131 13.84 -20.50 0.36
C ARG A 131 14.61 -20.80 1.66
N GLY A 132 13.90 -20.79 2.78
CA GLY A 132 14.45 -20.95 4.12
C GLY A 132 15.23 -22.24 4.35
N ALA A 133 14.83 -23.36 3.73
CA ALA A 133 15.52 -24.64 3.88
C ALA A 133 16.92 -24.67 3.25
N SER A 134 17.22 -23.73 2.35
CA SER A 134 18.54 -23.59 1.71
C SER A 134 19.49 -22.67 2.47
N LEU A 135 19.01 -22.03 3.55
CA LEU A 135 19.81 -21.10 4.35
C LEU A 135 20.65 -21.84 5.38
N LYS A 136 21.83 -21.28 5.71
CA LYS A 136 22.78 -21.83 6.68
C LYS A 136 23.16 -20.78 7.73
N PRO A 137 22.95 -21.04 9.05
CA PRO A 137 22.20 -22.18 9.60
C PRO A 137 20.74 -22.14 9.13
N MET A 138 20.03 -23.26 9.17
CA MET A 138 18.62 -23.28 8.78
C MET A 138 17.77 -22.54 9.83
N PRO A 139 16.84 -21.63 9.45
CA PRO A 139 15.94 -21.01 10.40
C PRO A 139 15.09 -22.07 11.12
N PRO A 140 14.79 -21.88 12.42
CA PRO A 140 14.29 -22.93 13.28
C PRO A 140 12.83 -23.32 13.00
N GLY A 141 12.01 -22.41 12.49
CA GLY A 141 10.58 -22.64 12.31
C GLY A 141 10.28 -23.56 11.12
N GLU A 142 9.59 -24.67 11.37
CA GLU A 142 9.17 -25.60 10.34
C GLU A 142 7.98 -25.09 9.52
N SER A 143 7.91 -25.49 8.25
CA SER A 143 6.77 -25.23 7.38
C SER A 143 6.27 -26.52 6.75
N LYS A 144 4.96 -26.55 6.45
CA LYS A 144 4.35 -27.60 5.62
C LYS A 144 4.95 -27.63 4.21
N MET A 145 5.43 -26.48 3.72
CA MET A 145 6.16 -26.40 2.47
C MET A 145 7.64 -26.70 2.71
N ALA A 146 8.16 -27.74 2.05
CA ALA A 146 9.50 -28.26 2.32
C ALA A 146 10.63 -27.22 2.24
N HIS A 147 10.49 -26.22 1.36
CA HIS A 147 11.52 -25.20 1.10
C HIS A 147 11.39 -23.95 1.99
N VAL A 148 10.25 -23.76 2.67
CA VAL A 148 9.99 -22.58 3.50
C VAL A 148 10.43 -22.84 4.94
N ARG A 149 11.01 -21.83 5.57
CA ARG A 149 11.27 -21.82 7.03
C ARG A 149 10.81 -20.52 7.65
N TYR A 150 10.43 -20.58 8.92
CA TYR A 150 9.98 -19.44 9.68
C TYR A 150 11.01 -19.03 10.73
N LEU A 151 10.97 -17.76 11.09
CA LEU A 151 11.56 -17.21 12.30
C LEU A 151 10.45 -16.44 13.00
N ASP A 152 10.09 -16.89 14.20
CA ASP A 152 9.14 -16.18 15.04
C ASP A 152 9.92 -15.29 16.01
N ILE A 153 9.66 -13.99 15.96
CA ILE A 153 10.31 -12.99 16.82
C ILE A 153 9.36 -12.72 18.00
N HIS A 154 9.87 -12.86 19.22
CA HIS A 154 9.13 -12.65 20.46
C HIS A 154 9.62 -11.38 21.19
N GLU A 155 8.81 -10.87 22.11
CA GLU A 155 9.09 -9.64 22.87
C GLU A 155 10.33 -9.78 23.76
N ASP A 156 10.40 -10.92 24.45
CA ASP A 156 11.40 -11.20 25.47
C ASP A 156 12.65 -11.91 24.91
N GLU A 157 12.69 -12.16 23.60
CA GLU A 157 13.81 -12.83 22.93
C GLU A 157 14.53 -11.87 21.98
N PRO A 158 15.79 -11.53 22.25
CA PRO A 158 16.54 -10.66 21.36
C PRO A 158 16.80 -11.35 20.02
N VAL A 159 16.54 -10.62 18.93
CA VAL A 159 16.88 -11.11 17.59
C VAL A 159 18.39 -11.06 17.39
N ASP A 160 18.99 -12.19 17.02
CA ASP A 160 20.38 -12.25 16.55
C ASP A 160 20.49 -11.56 15.17
N GLU A 161 20.72 -10.25 15.19
CA GLU A 161 20.80 -9.39 13.99
C GLU A 161 21.90 -9.85 13.03
N ALA A 162 23.02 -10.38 13.53
CA ALA A 162 24.12 -10.87 12.70
C ALA A 162 23.70 -12.13 11.93
N ARG A 163 22.98 -13.04 12.59
CA ARG A 163 22.39 -14.22 11.95
C ARG A 163 21.29 -13.82 10.97
N PHE A 164 20.43 -12.88 11.34
CA PHE A 164 19.38 -12.37 10.45
C PHE A 164 19.99 -11.78 9.17
N ALA A 165 21.00 -10.92 9.28
CA ALA A 165 21.72 -10.36 8.14
C ALA A 165 22.36 -11.45 7.26
N THR A 166 22.89 -12.51 7.88
CA THR A 166 23.45 -13.66 7.18
C THR A 166 22.39 -14.39 6.35
N TRP A 167 21.18 -14.58 6.90
CA TRP A 167 20.05 -15.13 6.17
C TRP A 167 19.58 -14.25 5.03
N LEU A 168 19.49 -12.92 5.25
CA LEU A 168 19.12 -11.97 4.20
C LEU A 168 20.08 -12.03 3.00
N LYS A 169 21.39 -12.04 3.26
CA LYS A 169 22.41 -12.15 2.20
C LYS A 169 22.25 -13.43 1.39
N GLN A 170 22.00 -14.56 2.05
CA GLN A 170 21.79 -15.83 1.36
C GLN A 170 20.48 -15.84 0.58
N ALA A 171 19.37 -15.44 1.21
CA ALA A 171 18.04 -15.42 0.61
C ALA A 171 17.98 -14.51 -0.62
N SER A 172 18.67 -13.37 -0.61
CA SER A 172 18.74 -12.44 -1.76
C SER A 172 19.42 -13.00 -3.01
N LYS A 173 20.21 -14.08 -2.87
CA LYS A 173 20.91 -14.75 -3.97
C LYS A 173 20.16 -15.96 -4.52
N LEU A 174 19.08 -16.37 -3.86
CA LEU A 174 18.25 -17.48 -4.27
C LEU A 174 17.09 -16.95 -5.12
N PRO A 175 16.56 -17.75 -6.08
CA PRO A 175 15.38 -17.37 -6.84
C PRO A 175 14.21 -17.05 -5.89
N GLY A 176 13.64 -15.86 -6.05
CA GLY A 176 12.47 -15.46 -5.29
C GLY A 176 11.22 -16.26 -5.67
N GLU A 177 10.26 -16.32 -4.76
CA GLU A 177 8.96 -16.94 -4.99
C GLU A 177 8.06 -15.97 -5.77
N LYS A 178 7.45 -16.47 -6.85
CA LYS A 178 6.48 -15.71 -7.63
C LYS A 178 5.13 -15.74 -6.94
N MET A 179 4.59 -14.56 -6.71
CA MET A 179 3.35 -14.32 -5.98
C MET A 179 2.62 -13.19 -6.66
#